data_AF-A0AAF0HUP3-F1
#
_entry.id   AF-A0AAF0HUP3-F1
#
_cell.length_a   1.000
_cell.length_b   1.000
_cell.length_c   1.000
_cell.angle_alpha   90.00
_cell.angle_beta   90.00
_cell.angle_gamma   90.00
#
_symmetry.space_group_name_H-M   'P 1'
#
loop_
_entity.id
_entity.type
_entity.pdbx_description
1 polymer ?
#
loop_
_entity_poly.entity_id
_entity_poly.type
_entity_poly.pdbx_seq_one_letter_code
_entity_poly.pdbx_strand_id
1 'polypeptide(L)'
;MMLRPLLQLLPPAEINADMLGAIGLAALRRCLLPLPATAARLALERDRPLLAVFAGTPLPDQPLDGIALDSRADIWLDRLIEDMPEAAWAPSTIRRIYGDMEPFAEKPDHARLARLVMRPGLLHATPWSATIVWPMENTDIDLRRAGWDIDPGWLPFIGRTIAFRYGDAA
;
A
#
# COMPACT_ATOMS: atom_id res chain seq x y z
N MET A 1 -2.16 -1.95 -0.56
CA MET A 1 -2.07 -2.86 -1.72
C MET A 1 -3.14 -2.46 -2.72
N MET A 2 -2.79 -2.03 -3.93
CA MET A 2 -3.71 -1.41 -4.89
C MET A 2 -3.26 -1.61 -6.36
N LEU A 3 -2.35 -2.56 -6.61
CA LEU A 3 -1.54 -2.55 -7.84
C LEU A 3 -2.35 -2.76 -9.10
N ARG A 4 -3.27 -3.73 -9.13
CA ARG A 4 -4.05 -3.97 -10.35
C ARG A 4 -4.97 -2.79 -10.70
N PRO A 5 -5.79 -2.25 -9.78
CA PRO A 5 -6.56 -1.03 -10.04
C PRO A 5 -5.67 0.15 -10.44
N LEU A 6 -4.53 0.35 -9.76
CA LEU A 6 -3.58 1.41 -10.10
C LEU A 6 -3.03 1.27 -11.53
N LEU A 7 -2.66 0.06 -11.95
CA LEU A 7 -2.15 -0.21 -13.30
C LEU A 7 -3.22 -0.05 -14.39
N GLN A 8 -4.50 -0.20 -14.05
CA GLN A 8 -5.61 0.06 -14.96
C GLN A 8 -5.91 1.55 -15.09
N LEU A 9 -5.66 2.32 -14.03
CA LEU A 9 -5.86 3.76 -13.97
C LEU A 9 -4.71 4.55 -14.63
N LEU A 10 -3.46 4.10 -14.44
CA LEU A 10 -2.28 4.80 -14.94
C LEU A 10 -2.12 4.67 -16.46
N PRO A 11 -1.82 5.76 -17.18
CA PRO A 11 -1.38 5.68 -18.57
C PRO A 11 -0.12 4.81 -18.69
N PRO A 12 0.04 4.00 -19.76
CA PRO A 12 1.22 3.15 -19.93
C PRO A 12 2.57 3.90 -19.82
N ALA A 13 2.62 5.16 -20.25
CA ALA A 13 3.82 5.99 -20.16
C ALA A 13 4.19 6.41 -18.72
N GLU A 14 3.24 6.36 -17.78
CA GLU A 14 3.45 6.72 -16.37
C GLU A 14 3.73 5.49 -15.49
N ILE A 15 3.62 4.27 -16.02
CA ILE A 15 3.93 3.05 -15.30
C ILE A 15 5.45 2.84 -15.29
N ASN A 16 6.09 3.37 -14.26
CA ASN A 16 7.52 3.20 -14.00
C ASN A 16 7.80 3.14 -12.50
N ALA A 17 9.02 2.74 -12.14
CA ALA A 17 9.43 2.52 -10.76
C ALA A 17 9.29 3.77 -9.89
N ASP A 18 9.65 4.95 -10.43
CA ASP A 18 9.61 6.21 -9.70
C ASP A 18 8.17 6.62 -9.36
N MET A 19 7.25 6.51 -10.34
CA MET A 19 5.84 6.84 -10.12
C MET A 19 5.18 5.87 -9.13
N LEU A 20 5.43 4.56 -9.26
CA LEU A 20 4.88 3.56 -8.34
C LEU A 20 5.43 3.74 -6.92
N GLY A 21 6.73 4.01 -6.80
CA GLY A 21 7.37 4.35 -5.52
C GLY A 21 6.79 5.61 -4.91
N ALA A 22 6.57 6.66 -5.72
CA ALA A 22 6.00 7.92 -5.28
C ALA A 22 4.55 7.75 -4.79
N ILE A 23 3.70 7.02 -5.53
CA ILE A 23 2.31 6.72 -5.14
C ILE A 23 2.28 5.88 -3.86
N GLY A 24 3.13 4.85 -3.77
CA GLY A 24 3.23 4.01 -2.58
C GLY A 24 3.66 4.82 -1.34
N LEU A 25 4.64 5.70 -1.49
CA LEU A 25 5.12 6.56 -0.41
C LEU A 25 4.08 7.63 -0.02
N ALA A 26 3.39 8.23 -1.00
CA ALA A 26 2.26 9.13 -0.75
C ALA A 26 1.17 8.44 0.06
N ALA A 27 0.82 7.20 -0.32
CA ALA A 27 -0.19 6.41 0.37
C ALA A 27 0.18 6.13 1.84
N LEU A 28 1.41 5.68 2.09
CA LEU A 28 1.88 5.45 3.46
C LEU A 28 1.91 6.74 4.28
N ARG A 29 2.42 7.84 3.72
CA ARG A 29 2.43 9.14 4.40
C ARG A 29 1.02 9.55 4.83
N ARG A 30 0.04 9.46 3.93
CA ARG A 30 -1.36 9.79 4.25
C ARG A 30 -1.97 8.89 5.32
N CYS A 31 -1.65 7.60 5.30
CA CYS A 31 -2.10 6.64 6.32
C CYS A 31 -1.46 6.90 7.70
N LEU A 32 -0.26 7.48 7.73
CA LEU A 32 0.50 7.69 8.97
C LEU A 32 0.37 9.11 9.53
N LEU A 33 -0.29 10.03 8.80
CA LEU A 33 -0.57 11.40 9.25
C LEU A 33 -1.17 11.51 10.67
N PRO A 34 -2.07 10.62 11.13
CA PRO A 34 -2.61 10.72 12.49
C PRO A 34 -1.59 10.43 13.60
N LEU A 35 -0.47 9.79 13.28
CA LEU A 35 0.54 9.42 14.28
C LEU A 35 1.43 10.63 14.62
N PRO A 36 2.00 10.66 15.85
CA PRO A 36 3.10 11.57 16.15
C PRO A 36 4.25 11.40 15.15
N ALA A 37 4.95 12.49 14.80
CA ALA A 37 5.96 12.50 13.74
C ALA A 37 7.05 11.42 13.89
N THR A 38 7.49 11.15 15.12
CA THR A 38 8.47 10.09 15.42
C THR A 38 7.93 8.69 15.13
N ALA A 39 6.68 8.41 15.52
CA ALA A 39 6.02 7.14 15.26
C ALA A 39 5.72 6.95 13.76
N ALA A 40 5.28 8.01 13.08
CA ALA A 40 5.08 8.00 11.63
C ALA A 40 6.37 7.68 10.88
N ARG A 41 7.49 8.33 11.25
CA ARG A 41 8.80 8.08 10.64
C ARG A 41 9.27 6.64 10.84
N LEU A 42 9.14 6.10 12.06
CA LEU A 42 9.49 4.70 12.34
C LEU A 42 8.64 3.72 11.53
N ALA A 43 7.33 3.97 11.41
CA ALA A 43 6.43 3.15 10.61
C ALA A 43 6.77 3.22 9.10
N LEU A 44 7.10 4.41 8.59
CA LEU A 44 7.56 4.58 7.20
C LEU A 44 8.82 3.74 6.94
N GLU A 45 9.85 3.89 7.78
CA GLU A 45 11.13 3.18 7.58
C GLU A 45 10.98 1.66 7.72
N ARG A 46 10.10 1.19 8.62
CA ARG A 46 9.74 -0.23 8.70
C ARG A 46 9.22 -0.78 7.37
N ASP A 47 8.43 0.01 6.65
CA ASP A 47 7.79 -0.38 5.39
C ASP A 47 8.64 -0.05 4.15
N ARG A 48 9.88 0.45 4.33
CA ARG A 48 10.83 0.69 3.22
C ARG A 48 11.03 -0.55 2.32
N PRO A 49 11.24 -1.78 2.84
CA PRO A 49 11.43 -2.95 1.99
C PRO A 49 10.19 -3.26 1.15
N LEU A 50 8.99 -3.06 1.72
CA LEU A 50 7.72 -3.22 1.03
C LEU A 50 7.65 -2.26 -0.17
N LEU A 51 7.91 -0.97 0.07
CA LEU A 51 7.93 0.02 -1.01
C LEU A 51 8.96 -0.30 -2.09
N ALA A 52 10.18 -0.68 -1.73
CA ALA A 52 11.22 -1.01 -2.71
C ALA A 52 10.84 -2.22 -3.59
N VAL A 53 10.21 -3.24 -2.99
CA VAL A 53 9.71 -4.41 -3.74
C VAL A 53 8.65 -4.01 -4.76
N PHE A 54 7.72 -3.12 -4.39
CA PHE A 54 6.60 -2.74 -5.25
C PHE A 54 6.87 -1.56 -6.18
N ALA A 55 7.90 -0.76 -5.91
CA ALA A 55 8.48 0.18 -6.86
C ALA A 55 9.33 -0.56 -7.91
N GLY A 56 9.93 -1.71 -7.56
CA GLY A 56 10.82 -2.45 -8.45
C GLY A 56 12.24 -1.89 -8.52
N THR A 57 12.56 -0.91 -7.68
CA THR A 57 13.88 -0.29 -7.57
C THR A 57 14.19 0.00 -6.09
N PRO A 58 15.47 -0.02 -5.67
CA PRO A 58 15.86 0.50 -4.37
C PRO A 58 15.42 1.96 -4.21
N LEU A 59 14.83 2.28 -3.06
CA LEU A 59 14.51 3.67 -2.73
C LEU A 59 15.79 4.44 -2.38
N PRO A 60 15.80 5.77 -2.58
CA PRO A 60 16.92 6.63 -2.18
C PRO A 60 17.38 6.39 -0.74
N ASP A 61 18.69 6.44 -0.52
CA ASP A 61 19.33 6.28 0.79
C ASP A 61 19.25 7.57 1.62
N GLN A 62 18.01 7.99 1.88
CA GLN A 62 17.65 9.10 2.73
C GLN A 62 16.33 8.79 3.45
N PRO A 63 16.01 9.47 4.55
CA PRO A 63 14.76 9.24 5.27
C PRO A 63 13.51 9.38 4.38
N LEU A 64 12.60 8.41 4.48
CA LEU A 64 11.40 8.34 3.64
C LEU A 64 10.42 9.49 3.85
N ASP A 65 10.44 10.15 5.00
CA ASP A 65 9.63 11.35 5.28
C ASP A 65 10.19 12.61 4.61
N GLY A 66 11.48 12.61 4.24
CA GLY A 66 12.16 13.73 3.56
C GLY A 66 12.23 13.63 2.04
N ILE A 67 11.80 12.52 1.43
CA ILE A 67 11.80 12.36 -0.03
C ILE A 67 10.77 13.31 -0.67
N ALA A 68 11.20 14.11 -1.65
CA ALA A 68 10.28 14.89 -2.47
C ALA A 68 9.50 13.96 -3.41
N LEU A 69 8.18 14.13 -3.47
CA LEU A 69 7.31 13.34 -4.34
C LEU A 69 6.96 14.15 -5.59
N ASP A 70 6.86 13.47 -6.74
CA ASP A 70 6.19 14.04 -7.90
C ASP A 70 4.73 14.34 -7.54
N SER A 71 4.26 15.56 -7.79
CA SER A 71 2.90 15.98 -7.44
C SER A 71 1.81 15.14 -8.15
N ARG A 72 2.14 14.52 -9.28
CA ARG A 72 1.23 13.57 -9.96
C ARG A 72 0.93 12.34 -9.12
N ALA A 73 1.82 11.94 -8.21
CA ALA A 73 1.58 10.80 -7.34
C ALA A 73 0.35 11.02 -6.45
N ASP A 74 0.18 12.23 -5.92
CA ASP A 74 -1.01 12.59 -5.13
C ASP A 74 -2.27 12.60 -6.00
N ILE A 75 -2.20 13.10 -7.24
CA ILE A 75 -3.34 13.11 -8.19
C ILE A 75 -3.79 11.67 -8.50
N TRP A 76 -2.86 10.77 -8.78
CA TRP A 76 -3.17 9.38 -9.07
C TRP A 76 -3.67 8.63 -7.84
N LEU A 77 -3.15 8.94 -6.66
CA LEU A 77 -3.64 8.38 -5.41
C LEU A 77 -5.05 8.87 -5.09
N ASP A 78 -5.38 10.14 -5.32
CA ASP A 78 -6.74 10.67 -5.14
C ASP A 78 -7.75 9.93 -6.03
N ARG A 79 -7.45 9.81 -7.32
CA ARG A 79 -8.28 9.04 -8.27
C ARG A 79 -8.42 7.57 -7.88
N LEU A 80 -7.34 6.96 -7.41
CA LEU A 80 -7.39 5.59 -6.94
C LEU A 80 -8.31 5.45 -5.73
N ILE A 81 -8.30 6.41 -4.78
CA ILE A 81 -9.17 6.43 -3.60
C ILE A 81 -10.65 6.63 -3.98
N GLU A 82 -10.93 7.45 -4.99
CA GLU A 82 -12.28 7.63 -5.53
C GLU A 82 -12.88 6.29 -6.01
N ASP A 83 -12.08 5.47 -6.70
CA ASP A 83 -12.48 4.16 -7.23
C ASP A 83 -12.46 3.03 -6.16
N MET A 84 -11.94 3.29 -4.95
CA MET A 84 -11.84 2.27 -3.92
C MET A 84 -13.21 1.79 -3.43
N PRO A 85 -13.45 0.47 -3.34
CA PRO A 85 -14.60 -0.04 -2.61
C PRO A 85 -14.49 0.32 -1.13
N GLU A 86 -15.63 0.38 -0.45
CA GLU A 86 -15.63 0.39 1.00
C GLU A 86 -15.13 -0.96 1.50
N ALA A 87 -14.01 -0.95 2.22
CA ALA A 87 -13.45 -2.11 2.88
C ALA A 87 -13.64 -1.98 4.40
N ALA A 88 -13.72 -3.10 5.10
CA ALA A 88 -13.67 -3.12 6.55
C ALA A 88 -12.22 -3.01 7.05
N TRP A 89 -12.05 -2.53 8.29
CA TRP A 89 -10.77 -2.66 8.97
C TRP A 89 -10.45 -4.13 9.21
N ALA A 90 -9.26 -4.57 8.79
CA ALA A 90 -8.78 -5.89 9.18
C ALA A 90 -8.64 -5.97 10.72
N PRO A 91 -8.92 -7.13 11.34
CA PRO A 91 -8.85 -7.31 12.79
C PRO A 91 -7.60 -6.71 13.43
N SER A 92 -7.77 -6.01 14.55
CA SER A 92 -6.70 -5.39 15.35
C SER A 92 -5.84 -4.32 14.65
N THR A 93 -6.10 -3.98 13.38
CA THR A 93 -5.29 -3.02 12.61
C THR A 93 -5.24 -1.65 13.27
N ILE A 94 -6.42 -1.11 13.66
CA ILE A 94 -6.50 0.21 14.28
C ILE A 94 -5.64 0.25 15.54
N ARG A 95 -5.87 -0.68 16.46
CA ARG A 95 -5.14 -0.74 17.73
C ARG A 95 -3.63 -0.94 17.56
N ARG A 96 -3.22 -1.78 16.60
CA ARG A 96 -1.80 -2.07 16.34
C ARG A 96 -1.02 -0.86 15.82
N ILE A 97 -1.67 0.01 15.07
CA ILE A 97 -1.00 1.11 14.36
C ILE A 97 -1.24 2.44 15.06
N TYR A 98 -2.49 2.70 15.43
CA TYR A 98 -2.94 3.98 15.99
C TYR A 98 -3.21 3.91 17.49
N GLY A 99 -3.11 2.75 18.13
CA GLY A 99 -3.38 2.61 19.57
C GLY A 99 -4.84 2.88 19.91
N ASP A 100 -5.08 3.69 20.93
CA ASP A 100 -6.42 4.06 21.42
C ASP A 100 -6.96 5.33 20.76
N MET A 101 -6.27 5.85 19.74
CA MET A 101 -6.73 7.02 18.99
C MET A 101 -7.93 6.68 18.10
N GLU A 102 -8.76 7.66 17.77
CA GLU A 102 -9.74 7.59 16.68
C GLU A 102 -9.11 8.19 15.41
N PRO A 103 -8.35 7.40 14.61
CA PRO A 103 -7.68 7.95 13.46
C PRO A 103 -8.70 8.34 12.39
N PHE A 104 -8.46 9.50 11.74
CA PHE A 104 -9.20 9.97 10.57
C PHE A 104 -10.65 10.44 10.78
N ALA A 105 -11.05 10.81 12.00
CA ALA A 105 -12.39 11.37 12.27
C ALA A 105 -12.76 12.54 11.32
N GLU A 106 -11.79 13.35 10.93
CA GLU A 106 -11.95 14.50 10.03
C GLU A 106 -11.63 14.21 8.54
N LYS A 107 -11.18 12.99 8.20
CA LYS A 107 -10.68 12.64 6.85
C LYS A 107 -11.12 11.23 6.42
N PRO A 108 -12.40 11.03 6.03
CA PRO A 108 -12.93 9.71 5.68
C PRO A 108 -12.17 9.02 4.54
N ASP A 109 -11.68 9.76 3.55
CA ASP A 109 -10.92 9.20 2.42
C ASP A 109 -9.58 8.59 2.85
N HIS A 110 -8.94 9.19 3.86
CA HIS A 110 -7.72 8.64 4.44
C HIS A 110 -8.02 7.36 5.24
N ALA A 111 -9.18 7.28 5.89
CA ALA A 111 -9.63 6.05 6.54
C ALA A 111 -9.84 4.94 5.50
N ARG A 112 -10.49 5.24 4.37
CA ARG A 112 -10.71 4.29 3.27
C ARG A 112 -9.38 3.74 2.75
N LEU A 113 -8.42 4.63 2.46
CA LEU A 113 -7.06 4.25 2.07
C LEU A 113 -6.40 3.33 3.11
N ALA A 114 -6.44 3.72 4.40
CA ALA A 114 -5.77 3.01 5.47
C ALA A 114 -6.34 1.60 5.72
N ARG A 115 -7.66 1.41 5.55
CA ARG A 115 -8.29 0.08 5.65
C ARG A 115 -7.72 -0.94 4.67
N LEU A 116 -7.20 -0.49 3.53
CA LEU A 116 -6.58 -1.33 2.52
C LEU A 116 -5.05 -1.40 2.63
N VAL A 117 -4.39 -0.26 2.85
CA VAL A 117 -2.92 -0.16 2.87
C VAL A 117 -2.34 -0.75 4.15
N MET A 118 -3.01 -0.53 5.29
CA MET A 118 -2.48 -0.88 6.61
C MET A 118 -2.85 -2.29 7.06
N ARG A 119 -3.39 -3.13 6.17
CA ARG A 119 -3.77 -4.50 6.48
C ARG A 119 -2.56 -5.33 6.88
N PRO A 120 -2.53 -5.94 8.07
CA PRO A 120 -1.37 -6.70 8.53
C PRO A 120 -1.21 -7.96 7.68
N GLY A 121 -0.01 -8.19 7.18
CA GLY A 121 0.36 -9.36 6.39
C GLY A 121 1.86 -9.62 6.42
N LEU A 122 2.25 -10.75 5.86
CA LEU A 122 3.65 -11.15 5.70
C LEU A 122 4.07 -10.96 4.24
N LEU A 123 5.24 -10.36 4.03
CA LEU A 123 5.84 -10.21 2.72
C LEU A 123 6.91 -11.30 2.53
N HIS A 124 6.69 -12.17 1.55
CA HIS A 124 7.71 -13.10 1.05
C HIS A 124 8.24 -12.57 -0.26
N ALA A 125 9.49 -12.12 -0.28
CA ALA A 125 10.13 -11.56 -1.46
C ALA A 125 11.38 -12.36 -1.84
N THR A 126 11.48 -12.72 -3.11
CA THR A 126 12.66 -13.29 -3.76
C THR A 126 13.06 -12.39 -4.92
N PRO A 127 14.24 -12.60 -5.56
CA PRO A 127 14.64 -11.88 -6.77
C PRO A 127 13.60 -11.86 -7.91
N TRP A 128 12.65 -12.80 -7.99
CA TRP A 128 11.72 -12.94 -9.12
C TRP A 128 10.25 -12.93 -8.72
N SER A 129 9.94 -12.95 -7.42
CA SER A 129 8.58 -13.00 -6.91
C SER A 129 8.43 -12.17 -5.64
N ALA A 130 7.25 -11.59 -5.45
CA ALA A 130 6.84 -11.08 -4.16
C ALA A 130 5.39 -11.49 -3.88
N THR A 131 5.15 -12.00 -2.68
CA THR A 131 3.83 -12.44 -2.24
C THR A 131 3.51 -11.79 -0.91
N ILE A 132 2.36 -11.13 -0.85
CA ILE A 132 1.76 -10.74 0.43
C ILE A 132 0.81 -11.85 0.85
N VAL A 133 1.07 -12.42 2.02
CA VAL A 133 0.19 -13.41 2.66
C VAL A 133 -0.54 -12.70 3.80
N TRP A 134 -1.87 -12.64 3.70
CA TRP A 134 -2.72 -12.13 4.75
C TRP A 134 -3.36 -13.27 5.54
N PRO A 135 -3.54 -13.11 6.86
CA PRO A 135 -4.35 -14.02 7.65
C PRO A 135 -5.76 -14.20 7.07
N MET A 136 -6.35 -15.38 7.26
CA MET A 136 -7.67 -15.70 6.70
C MET A 136 -8.76 -14.76 7.24
N GLU A 137 -8.66 -14.34 8.51
CA GLU A 137 -9.56 -13.37 9.14
C GLU A 137 -9.49 -11.97 8.53
N ASN A 138 -8.45 -11.67 7.73
CA ASN A 138 -8.36 -10.44 6.96
C ASN A 138 -9.08 -10.56 5.61
N THR A 139 -9.81 -11.62 5.31
CA THR A 139 -10.57 -11.68 4.03
C THR A 139 -11.69 -10.65 4.03
N ASP A 140 -11.76 -9.84 2.96
CA ASP A 140 -12.84 -8.88 2.74
C ASP A 140 -13.51 -9.19 1.39
N ILE A 141 -14.80 -9.49 1.45
CA ILE A 141 -15.59 -9.95 0.30
C ILE A 141 -15.76 -8.82 -0.72
N ASP A 142 -15.90 -7.58 -0.27
CA ASP A 142 -16.11 -6.44 -1.15
C ASP A 142 -14.84 -6.10 -1.92
N LEU A 143 -13.67 -6.18 -1.26
CA LEU A 143 -12.37 -6.12 -1.94
C LEU A 143 -12.24 -7.21 -3.01
N ARG A 144 -12.63 -8.45 -2.68
CA ARG A 144 -12.52 -9.59 -3.60
C ARG A 144 -13.44 -9.45 -4.82
N ARG A 145 -14.68 -9.02 -4.60
CA ARG A 145 -15.66 -8.81 -5.67
C ARG A 145 -15.27 -7.67 -6.59
N ALA A 146 -14.69 -6.60 -6.03
CA ALA A 146 -14.18 -5.48 -6.80
C ALA A 146 -12.84 -5.80 -7.50
N GLY A 147 -12.20 -6.93 -7.19
CA GLY A 147 -10.96 -7.38 -7.81
C GLY A 147 -9.70 -6.63 -7.35
N TRP A 148 -9.77 -5.95 -6.21
CA TRP A 148 -8.68 -5.15 -5.65
C TRP A 148 -7.56 -5.99 -5.05
N ASP A 149 -7.84 -7.26 -4.76
CA ASP A 149 -6.88 -8.24 -4.26
C ASP A 149 -6.58 -9.38 -5.22
N ILE A 150 -6.77 -9.16 -6.52
CA ILE A 150 -6.35 -10.11 -7.54
C ILE A 150 -4.88 -9.92 -7.90
N ASP A 151 -4.15 -11.03 -8.00
CA ASP A 151 -2.77 -11.11 -8.49
C ASP A 151 -2.62 -10.30 -9.79
N PRO A 152 -1.78 -9.25 -9.81
CA PRO A 152 -1.44 -8.58 -11.05
C PRO A 152 -0.48 -9.42 -11.91
N GLY A 153 0.14 -10.47 -11.34
CA GLY A 153 1.00 -11.40 -12.06
C GLY A 153 2.40 -10.85 -12.31
N TRP A 154 3.00 -11.21 -13.45
CA TRP A 154 4.31 -10.72 -13.86
C TRP A 154 4.24 -9.24 -14.26
N LEU A 155 5.05 -8.41 -13.60
CA LEU A 155 5.14 -6.98 -13.88
C LEU A 155 6.55 -6.66 -14.42
N PRO A 156 6.72 -6.48 -15.75
CA PRO A 156 8.04 -6.32 -16.36
C PRO A 156 8.87 -5.16 -15.82
N PHE A 157 8.21 -4.04 -15.49
CA PHE A 157 8.83 -2.84 -14.94
C PHE A 157 9.25 -2.98 -13.46
N ILE A 158 8.73 -3.99 -12.75
CA ILE A 158 9.19 -4.38 -11.40
C ILE A 158 10.19 -5.53 -11.46
N GLY A 159 10.18 -6.32 -12.54
CA GLY A 159 11.02 -7.51 -12.71
C GLY A 159 10.61 -8.67 -11.79
N ARG A 160 9.35 -8.71 -11.33
CA ARG A 160 8.84 -9.75 -10.42
C ARG A 160 7.40 -10.15 -10.73
N THR A 161 7.06 -11.38 -10.36
CA THR A 161 5.67 -11.82 -10.22
C THR A 161 5.14 -11.37 -8.87
N ILE A 162 4.03 -10.64 -8.87
CA ILE A 162 3.34 -10.19 -7.66
C ILE A 162 2.08 -11.02 -7.45
N ALA A 163 1.92 -11.55 -6.23
CA ALA A 163 0.76 -12.33 -5.84
C ALA A 163 0.24 -11.96 -4.44
N PHE A 164 -1.04 -12.20 -4.23
CA PHE A 164 -1.75 -11.99 -2.98
C PHE A 164 -2.41 -13.30 -2.55
N ARG A 165 -2.22 -13.65 -1.28
CA ARG A 165 -2.68 -14.92 -0.72
C ARG A 165 -3.35 -14.68 0.62
N TYR A 166 -4.30 -15.55 0.94
CA TYR A 166 -4.97 -15.59 2.23
C TYR A 166 -4.74 -16.95 2.88
N GLY A 167 -4.53 -16.95 4.19
CA GLY A 167 -4.28 -18.15 4.98
C GLY A 167 -2.89 -18.14 5.60
N ASP A 168 -2.42 -19.32 5.97
CA ASP A 168 -1.14 -19.47 6.65
C ASP A 168 0.02 -19.26 5.66
N ALA A 169 1.02 -18.50 6.12
CA ALA A 169 2.32 -18.47 5.48
C ALA A 169 3.00 -19.82 5.74
N ALA A 170 2.75 -20.78 4.85
CA ALA A 170 3.41 -22.08 4.87
C ALA A 170 4.94 -21.95 4.73
#